data_AF-A0A2A5D817-F1
#
_entry.id   AF-A0A2A5D817-F1
#
_cell.length_a   1.000
_cell.length_b   1.000
_cell.length_c   1.000
_cell.angle_alpha   90.00
_cell.angle_beta   90.00
_cell.angle_gamma   90.00
#
_symmetry.space_group_name_H-M   'P 1'
#
loop_
_entity.id
_entity.type
_entity.pdbx_description
1 polymer ?
#
loop_
_entity_poly.entity_id
_entity_poly.type
_entity_poly.pdbx_seq_one_letter_code
_entity_poly.pdbx_strand_id
1 'polypeptide(L)'
;MFSPSEKQLQAIQNMETFAGIQSHREYFDNLDEFNDYWFLVDKRCKKKNRLRSAIADGHITQKEINEKHAEKLSKYYKKKEALVDYATKYTLRYQPTEKKLRIQLLSKNNDPAIVDEVIDELPIKIDDEKIARNKIQLLISRGKNINYIRSHLYQKMISADLIKKLISELIEEGESILDEQIIYRKVEVLKRNGKSIQYIKRKLIERREDEEIVSKIIDDVFDENDEKEILKIAVEKLKLNNIEEKKIIQRLLSKGFKYSDIKQMLNRDDA
;
A
#
# COMPACT_ATOMS: atom_id res chain seq x y z
N MET A 1 37.04 -24.81 7.61
CA MET A 1 35.62 -24.41 7.49
C MET A 1 34.82 -25.68 7.39
N PHE A 2 33.88 -25.90 8.30
CA PHE A 2 32.99 -27.06 8.20
C PHE A 2 31.98 -26.80 7.08
N SER A 3 31.81 -27.75 6.18
CA SER A 3 30.84 -27.65 5.08
C SER A 3 29.90 -28.85 5.18
N PRO A 4 28.62 -28.65 5.57
CA PRO A 4 27.66 -29.73 5.60
C PRO A 4 27.48 -30.32 4.19
N SER A 5 27.19 -31.61 4.11
CA SER A 5 26.83 -32.25 2.84
C SER A 5 25.52 -31.67 2.28
N GLU A 6 25.32 -31.77 0.96
CA GLU A 6 24.05 -31.37 0.33
C GLU A 6 22.83 -32.05 0.97
N LYS A 7 22.97 -33.33 1.36
CA LYS A 7 21.91 -34.07 2.07
C LYS A 7 21.59 -33.48 3.44
N GLN A 8 22.62 -33.04 4.17
CA GLN A 8 22.45 -32.39 5.48
C GLN A 8 21.81 -31.00 5.33
N LEU A 9 22.20 -30.22 4.32
CA LEU A 9 21.59 -28.93 4.01
C LEU A 9 20.12 -29.09 3.61
N GLN A 10 19.81 -30.04 2.73
CA GLN A 10 18.44 -30.33 2.31
C GLN A 10 17.57 -30.78 3.49
N ALA A 11 18.11 -31.61 4.38
CA ALA A 11 17.40 -32.06 5.57
C ALA A 11 17.09 -30.88 6.52
N ILE A 12 18.06 -30.00 6.77
CA ILE A 12 17.84 -28.78 7.56
C ILE A 12 16.79 -27.89 6.90
N GLN A 13 16.89 -27.62 5.60
CA GLN A 13 15.92 -26.78 4.88
C GLN A 13 14.50 -27.34 4.99
N ASN A 14 14.33 -28.66 4.87
CA ASN A 14 13.04 -29.32 5.05
C ASN A 14 12.53 -29.15 6.49
N MET A 15 13.40 -29.30 7.49
CA MET A 15 13.04 -29.11 8.90
C MET A 15 12.72 -27.65 9.22
N GLU A 16 13.47 -26.68 8.67
CA GLU A 16 13.23 -25.25 8.80
C GLU A 16 11.88 -24.86 8.20
N THR A 17 11.60 -25.33 6.98
CA THR A 17 10.31 -25.15 6.31
C THR A 17 9.18 -25.75 7.14
N PHE A 18 9.37 -26.99 7.61
CA PHE A 18 8.40 -27.63 8.49
C PHE A 18 8.18 -26.83 9.77
N ALA A 19 9.24 -26.30 10.40
CA ALA A 19 9.16 -25.47 11.60
C ALA A 19 8.56 -24.08 11.34
N GLY A 20 8.54 -23.59 10.10
CA GLY A 20 8.07 -22.25 9.70
C GLY A 20 9.14 -21.16 9.78
N ILE A 21 10.41 -21.53 9.65
CA ILE A 21 11.55 -20.61 9.55
C ILE A 21 11.68 -20.19 8.09
N GLN A 22 11.67 -18.88 7.81
CA GLN A 22 11.72 -18.33 6.44
C GLN A 22 13.13 -17.96 5.96
N SER A 23 14.10 -17.85 6.88
CA SER A 23 15.50 -17.59 6.56
C SER A 23 16.29 -18.87 6.77
N HIS A 24 16.62 -19.54 5.68
CA HIS A 24 17.36 -20.80 5.70
C HIS A 24 18.84 -20.54 6.01
N ARG A 25 19.41 -21.32 6.92
CA ARG A 25 20.83 -21.18 7.26
C ARG A 25 21.66 -22.10 6.38
N GLU A 26 22.56 -21.51 5.59
CA GLU A 26 23.41 -22.24 4.63
C GLU A 26 24.86 -22.40 5.11
N TYR A 27 25.30 -21.59 6.09
CA TYR A 27 26.69 -21.53 6.52
C TYR A 27 26.83 -21.75 8.03
N PHE A 28 27.86 -22.52 8.40
CA PHE A 28 28.22 -22.90 9.77
C PHE A 28 29.74 -22.79 9.93
N ASP A 29 30.19 -22.20 11.03
CA ASP A 29 31.60 -21.95 11.27
C ASP A 29 32.34 -23.24 11.64
N ASN A 30 31.68 -24.15 12.34
CA ASN A 30 32.22 -25.45 12.76
C ASN A 30 31.11 -26.52 12.92
N LEU A 31 31.54 -27.75 13.20
CA LEU A 31 30.66 -28.91 13.37
C LEU A 31 29.75 -28.79 14.61
N ASP A 32 30.27 -28.22 15.70
CA ASP A 32 29.50 -28.05 16.94
C ASP A 32 28.33 -27.08 16.75
N GLU A 33 28.57 -25.97 16.06
CA GLU A 33 27.53 -25.01 15.71
C GLU A 33 26.45 -25.62 14.82
N PHE A 34 26.86 -26.45 13.84
CA PHE A 34 25.91 -27.19 13.01
C PHE A 34 25.05 -28.15 13.86
N ASN A 35 25.67 -28.89 14.78
CA ASN A 35 24.96 -29.83 15.65
C ASN A 35 24.00 -29.12 16.62
N ASP A 36 24.41 -28.00 17.19
CA ASP A 36 23.58 -27.17 18.05
C ASP A 36 22.36 -26.62 17.31
N TYR A 37 22.59 -26.11 16.10
CA TYR A 37 21.52 -25.63 15.24
C TYR A 37 20.56 -26.76 14.84
N TRP A 38 21.11 -27.92 14.44
CA TRP A 38 20.32 -29.11 14.12
C TRP A 38 19.44 -29.52 15.29
N PHE A 39 19.99 -29.60 16.50
CA PHE A 39 19.25 -29.94 17.71
C PHE A 39 18.14 -28.93 18.02
N LEU A 40 18.41 -27.63 17.83
CA LEU A 40 17.43 -26.57 18.02
C LEU A 40 16.26 -26.71 17.04
N VAL A 41 16.55 -26.95 15.76
CA VAL A 41 15.55 -27.08 14.70
C VAL A 41 14.74 -28.38 14.89
N ASP A 42 15.38 -29.50 15.24
CA ASP A 42 14.71 -30.76 15.60
C ASP A 42 13.75 -30.59 16.78
N LYS A 43 14.19 -29.91 17.85
CA LYS A 43 13.34 -29.60 19.00
C LYS A 43 12.10 -28.79 18.60
N ARG A 44 12.23 -27.85 17.67
CA ARG A 44 11.09 -27.09 17.11
C ARG A 44 10.16 -27.97 16.29
N CYS A 45 10.69 -28.84 15.42
CA CYS A 45 9.92 -29.80 14.65
C CYS A 45 9.11 -30.74 15.55
N LYS A 46 9.76 -31.33 16.56
CA LYS A 46 9.10 -32.20 17.57
C LYS A 46 7.98 -31.48 18.30
N LYS A 47 8.20 -30.22 18.72
CA LYS A 47 7.18 -29.40 19.37
C LYS A 47 5.99 -29.14 18.45
N LYS A 48 6.23 -28.83 17.18
CA LYS A 48 5.18 -28.57 16.18
C LYS A 48 4.39 -29.82 15.83
N ASN A 49 5.07 -30.98 15.72
CA ASN A 49 4.41 -32.27 15.55
C ASN A 49 3.48 -32.61 16.71
N ARG A 50 3.96 -32.47 17.97
CA ARG A 50 3.13 -32.69 19.16
C ARG A 50 1.89 -31.78 19.17
N LEU A 51 2.04 -30.53 18.77
CA LEU A 51 0.93 -29.58 18.67
C LEU A 51 -0.07 -29.99 17.60
N ARG A 52 0.41 -30.41 16.41
CA ARG A 52 -0.46 -30.90 15.33
C ARG A 52 -1.23 -32.15 15.72
N SER A 53 -0.58 -33.12 16.37
CA SER A 53 -1.24 -34.31 16.90
C SER A 53 -2.29 -33.92 17.94
N ALA A 54 -1.96 -33.08 18.92
CA ALA A 54 -2.93 -32.61 19.92
C ALA A 54 -4.15 -31.88 19.32
N ILE A 55 -3.98 -31.17 18.19
CA ILE A 55 -5.11 -30.57 17.46
C ILE A 55 -5.93 -31.63 16.72
N ALA A 56 -5.27 -32.57 16.04
CA ALA A 56 -5.92 -33.65 15.29
C ALA A 56 -6.73 -34.58 16.23
N ASP A 57 -6.19 -34.84 17.42
CA ASP A 57 -6.80 -35.65 18.47
C ASP A 57 -7.88 -34.89 19.26
N GLY A 58 -8.11 -33.61 18.96
CA GLY A 58 -9.13 -32.77 19.60
C GLY A 58 -8.81 -32.34 21.05
N HIS A 59 -7.60 -32.61 21.55
CA HIS A 59 -7.15 -32.24 22.89
C HIS A 59 -6.94 -30.74 23.08
N ILE A 60 -6.66 -30.01 22.00
CA ILE A 60 -6.54 -28.56 22.03
C ILE A 60 -7.02 -27.97 20.70
N THR A 61 -7.75 -26.87 20.74
CA THR A 61 -8.18 -26.17 19.54
C THR A 61 -7.15 -25.14 19.10
N GLN A 62 -7.14 -24.80 17.80
CA GLN A 62 -6.31 -23.70 17.30
C GLN A 62 -6.65 -22.36 17.97
N LYS A 63 -7.91 -22.18 18.37
CA LYS A 63 -8.38 -20.99 19.09
C LYS A 63 -7.70 -20.86 20.45
N GLU A 64 -7.68 -21.92 21.25
CA GLU A 64 -7.04 -21.93 22.57
C GLU A 64 -5.51 -21.70 22.49
N ILE A 65 -4.87 -22.20 21.43
CA ILE A 65 -3.44 -21.93 21.19
C ILE A 65 -3.22 -20.44 20.94
N ASN A 66 -4.07 -19.83 20.11
CA ASN A 66 -3.99 -18.41 19.79
C ASN A 66 -4.25 -17.55 21.04
N GLU A 67 -5.21 -17.94 21.87
CA GLU A 67 -5.53 -17.27 23.15
C GLU A 67 -4.34 -17.34 24.13
N LYS A 68 -3.76 -18.53 24.35
CA LYS A 68 -2.56 -18.68 25.19
C LYS A 68 -1.37 -17.87 24.67
N HIS A 69 -1.24 -17.77 23.35
CA HIS A 69 -0.19 -16.95 22.74
C HIS A 69 -0.46 -15.45 22.95
N ALA A 70 -1.71 -15.02 22.78
CA ALA A 70 -2.14 -13.64 23.05
C ALA A 70 -1.92 -13.25 24.52
N GLU A 71 -2.25 -14.14 25.47
CA GLU A 71 -1.99 -13.93 26.90
C GLU A 71 -0.49 -13.77 27.19
N LYS A 72 0.37 -14.61 26.59
CA LYS A 72 1.82 -14.49 26.75
C LYS A 72 2.34 -13.17 26.21
N LEU A 73 1.89 -12.75 25.03
CA LEU A 73 2.27 -11.46 24.45
C LEU A 73 1.75 -10.29 25.30
N SER A 74 0.53 -10.37 25.80
CA SER A 74 -0.03 -9.36 26.71
C SER A 74 0.84 -9.24 27.97
N LYS A 75 1.22 -10.35 28.60
CA LYS A 75 2.14 -10.35 29.76
C LYS A 75 3.52 -9.78 29.42
N TYR A 76 4.03 -10.05 28.22
CA TYR A 76 5.32 -9.51 27.77
C TYR A 76 5.28 -7.98 27.62
N TYR A 77 4.25 -7.45 26.95
CA TYR A 77 4.09 -6.00 26.74
C TYR A 77 3.56 -5.23 27.95
N LYS A 78 3.24 -5.90 29.07
CA LYS A 78 3.05 -5.21 30.35
C LYS A 78 4.35 -4.60 30.89
N LYS A 79 5.51 -5.14 30.49
CA LYS A 79 6.81 -4.59 30.88
C LYS A 79 7.15 -3.39 30.00
N LYS A 80 7.50 -2.26 30.62
CA LYS A 80 7.84 -1.03 29.92
C LYS A 80 9.02 -1.21 28.97
N GLU A 81 10.06 -1.93 29.39
CA GLU A 81 11.26 -2.17 28.57
C GLU A 81 10.94 -2.93 27.28
N ALA A 82 10.01 -3.88 27.35
CA ALA A 82 9.54 -4.63 26.19
C ALA A 82 8.74 -3.77 25.21
N LEU A 83 7.98 -2.79 25.73
CA LEU A 83 7.28 -1.79 24.91
C LEU A 83 8.27 -0.84 24.24
N VAL A 84 9.31 -0.37 24.94
CA VAL A 84 10.35 0.51 24.37
C VAL A 84 11.12 -0.20 23.24
N ASP A 85 11.54 -1.45 23.45
CA ASP A 85 12.22 -2.24 22.40
C ASP A 85 11.31 -2.43 21.18
N TYR A 86 10.04 -2.75 21.40
CA TYR A 86 9.05 -2.85 20.34
C TYR A 86 8.86 -1.52 19.60
N ALA A 87 8.67 -0.42 20.33
CA ALA A 87 8.46 0.91 19.77
C ALA A 87 9.67 1.35 18.93
N THR A 88 10.87 1.08 19.40
CA THR A 88 12.14 1.36 18.69
C THR A 88 12.21 0.59 17.38
N LYS A 89 12.00 -0.73 17.42
CA LYS A 89 11.99 -1.59 16.21
C LYS A 89 10.90 -1.19 15.22
N TYR A 90 9.71 -0.87 15.73
CA TYR A 90 8.58 -0.46 14.92
C TYR A 90 8.85 0.89 14.24
N THR A 91 9.44 1.84 14.96
CA THR A 91 9.81 3.17 14.44
C THR A 91 10.87 3.08 13.36
N LEU A 92 11.94 2.31 13.58
CA LEU A 92 12.99 2.07 12.59
C LEU A 92 12.45 1.44 11.30
N ARG A 93 11.54 0.47 11.43
CA ARG A 93 11.03 -0.29 10.28
C ARG A 93 9.98 0.46 9.46
N TYR A 94 9.07 1.17 10.13
CA TYR A 94 7.85 1.68 9.49
C TYR A 94 7.75 3.20 9.46
N GLN A 95 8.57 3.92 10.23
CA GLN A 95 8.51 5.39 10.37
C GLN A 95 7.06 5.88 10.57
N PRO A 96 6.37 5.41 11.62
CA PRO A 96 5.00 5.81 11.90
C PRO A 96 4.93 7.27 12.33
N THR A 97 3.73 7.85 12.25
CA THR A 97 3.45 9.09 12.98
C THR A 97 3.30 8.80 14.46
N GLU A 98 3.47 9.82 15.31
CA GLU A 98 3.36 9.68 16.76
C GLU A 98 1.99 9.10 17.15
N LYS A 99 0.92 9.65 16.59
CA LYS A 99 -0.45 9.17 16.80
C LYS A 99 -0.63 7.70 16.41
N LYS A 100 -0.02 7.28 15.29
CA LYS A 100 -0.11 5.89 14.83
C LYS A 100 0.70 4.95 15.72
N LEU A 101 1.87 5.38 16.19
CA LEU A 101 2.65 4.61 17.16
C LEU A 101 1.87 4.46 18.46
N ARG A 102 1.27 5.54 18.98
CA ARG A 102 0.46 5.52 20.20
C ARG A 102 -0.68 4.50 20.12
N ILE A 103 -1.44 4.49 19.02
CA ILE A 103 -2.50 3.50 18.79
C ILE A 103 -1.93 2.07 18.76
N GLN A 104 -0.78 1.88 18.12
CA GLN A 104 -0.12 0.58 18.05
C GLN A 104 0.32 0.09 19.43
N LEU A 105 0.88 0.97 20.26
CA LEU A 105 1.29 0.66 21.64
C LEU A 105 0.08 0.41 22.54
N LEU A 106 -0.99 1.20 22.42
CA LEU A 106 -2.25 0.98 23.13
C LEU A 106 -2.88 -0.38 22.80
N SER A 107 -2.71 -0.88 21.57
CA SER A 107 -3.16 -2.22 21.19
C SER A 107 -2.38 -3.35 21.89
N LYS A 108 -1.21 -3.05 22.47
CA LYS A 108 -0.34 -4.00 23.16
C LYS A 108 -0.39 -3.84 24.67
N ASN A 109 -0.56 -2.60 25.15
CA ASN A 109 -0.72 -2.26 26.54
C ASN A 109 -1.82 -1.19 26.68
N ASN A 110 -2.89 -1.54 27.40
CA ASN A 110 -4.07 -0.70 27.52
C ASN A 110 -3.88 0.50 28.47
N ASP A 111 -2.71 0.68 29.08
CA ASP A 111 -2.41 1.78 30.00
C ASP A 111 -1.85 3.00 29.23
N PRO A 112 -2.61 4.10 29.09
CA PRO A 112 -2.15 5.28 28.37
C PRO A 112 -0.92 5.94 29.00
N ALA A 113 -0.78 5.91 30.34
CA ALA A 113 0.33 6.56 31.02
C ALA A 113 1.67 5.87 30.68
N ILE A 114 1.69 4.54 30.70
CA ILE A 114 2.87 3.76 30.29
C ILE A 114 3.20 4.01 28.82
N VAL A 115 2.18 4.10 27.95
CA VAL A 115 2.40 4.36 26.52
C VAL A 115 3.01 5.75 26.30
N ASP A 116 2.50 6.77 26.98
CA ASP A 116 3.00 8.13 26.85
C ASP A 116 4.46 8.22 27.38
N GLU A 117 4.77 7.58 28.51
CA GLU A 117 6.17 7.45 29.00
C GLU A 117 7.09 6.74 28.00
N VAL A 118 6.61 5.67 27.35
CA VAL A 118 7.38 4.94 26.33
C VAL A 118 7.67 5.83 25.13
N ILE A 119 6.70 6.66 24.71
CA ILE A 119 6.88 7.59 23.60
C ILE A 119 7.91 8.67 23.96
N ASP A 120 7.85 9.20 25.19
CA ASP A 120 8.79 10.21 25.67
C ASP A 120 10.23 9.67 25.82
N GLU A 121 10.38 8.41 26.23
CA GLU A 121 11.67 7.73 26.38
C GLU A 121 12.24 7.15 25.07
N LEU A 122 11.55 7.30 23.94
CA LEU A 122 12.03 6.78 22.67
C LEU A 122 13.39 7.41 22.31
N PRO A 123 14.42 6.60 21.99
CA PRO A 123 15.71 7.12 21.57
C PRO A 123 15.62 7.85 20.22
N ILE A 124 14.61 7.52 19.42
CA ILE A 124 14.36 8.10 18.10
C ILE A 124 13.12 8.98 18.21
N LYS A 125 13.33 10.30 18.23
CA LYS A 125 12.22 11.26 18.20
C LYS A 125 11.49 11.16 16.87
N ILE A 126 10.17 11.02 16.96
CA ILE A 126 9.28 11.03 15.80
C ILE A 126 9.06 12.48 15.39
N ASP A 127 9.27 12.76 14.12
CA ASP A 127 9.07 14.08 13.53
C ASP A 127 7.97 13.97 12.47
N ASP A 128 6.72 14.15 12.92
CA ASP A 128 5.54 14.11 12.06
C ASP A 128 5.62 15.17 10.95
N GLU A 129 6.23 16.33 11.22
CA GLU A 129 6.41 17.40 10.23
C GLU A 129 7.35 16.94 9.10
N LYS A 130 8.53 16.40 9.44
CA LYS A 130 9.48 15.86 8.46
C LYS A 130 8.89 14.69 7.67
N ILE A 131 8.19 13.78 8.34
CA ILE A 131 7.50 12.65 7.69
C ILE A 131 6.47 13.17 6.67
N ALA A 132 5.65 14.15 7.07
CA ALA A 132 4.64 14.75 6.22
C ALA A 132 5.27 15.51 5.03
N ARG A 133 6.27 16.35 5.27
CA ARG A 133 6.99 17.14 4.26
C ARG A 133 7.61 16.25 3.18
N ASN A 134 8.39 15.24 3.59
CA ASN A 134 8.99 14.27 2.68
C ASN A 134 7.91 13.52 1.86
N LYS A 135 6.79 13.21 2.50
CA LYS A 135 5.69 12.51 1.84
C LYS A 135 4.97 13.38 0.82
N ILE A 136 4.74 14.66 1.13
CA ILE A 136 4.14 15.63 0.20
C ILE A 136 5.03 15.75 -1.04
N GLN A 137 6.33 16.02 -0.87
CA GLN A 137 7.28 16.14 -1.98
C GLN A 137 7.32 14.88 -2.86
N LEU A 138 7.35 13.68 -2.25
CA LEU A 138 7.31 12.41 -2.97
C LEU A 138 6.00 12.23 -3.77
N LEU A 139 4.88 12.71 -3.25
CA LEU A 139 3.59 12.59 -3.93
C LEU A 139 3.47 13.61 -5.07
N ILE A 140 3.98 14.84 -4.88
CA ILE A 140 4.10 15.85 -5.92
C ILE A 140 4.98 15.34 -7.06
N SER A 141 6.15 14.76 -6.76
CA SER A 141 7.05 14.19 -7.80
C SER A 141 6.45 12.99 -8.55
N ARG A 142 5.36 12.41 -8.04
CA ARG A 142 4.56 11.37 -8.72
C ARG A 142 3.33 11.95 -9.43
N GLY A 143 3.23 13.27 -9.51
CA GLY A 143 2.12 14.04 -10.04
C GLY A 143 0.80 13.78 -9.32
N LYS A 144 0.81 13.52 -8.01
CA LYS A 144 -0.45 13.36 -7.26
C LYS A 144 -1.02 14.75 -6.96
N ASN A 145 -2.33 14.86 -7.05
CA ASN A 145 -3.05 16.10 -6.76
C ASN A 145 -3.17 16.34 -5.24
N ILE A 146 -3.59 17.55 -4.88
CA ILE A 146 -3.65 17.99 -3.48
C ILE A 146 -4.67 17.17 -2.67
N ASN A 147 -5.82 16.83 -3.24
CA ASN A 147 -6.83 16.07 -2.49
C ASN A 147 -6.36 14.64 -2.21
N TYR A 148 -5.64 14.02 -3.15
CA TYR A 148 -4.97 12.75 -2.93
C TYR A 148 -3.91 12.86 -1.84
N ILE A 149 -3.08 13.90 -1.87
CA ILE A 149 -2.07 14.16 -0.84
C ILE A 149 -2.73 14.29 0.54
N ARG A 150 -3.73 15.15 0.68
CA ARG A 150 -4.50 15.32 1.93
C ARG A 150 -5.07 14.00 2.42
N SER A 151 -5.80 13.29 1.57
CA SER A 151 -6.40 12.00 1.90
C SER A 151 -5.36 10.98 2.37
N HIS A 152 -4.20 10.95 1.72
CA HIS A 152 -3.12 10.04 2.07
C HIS A 152 -2.44 10.38 3.40
N LEU A 153 -2.30 11.68 3.72
CA LEU A 153 -1.76 12.14 5.00
C LEU A 153 -2.75 11.91 6.15
N TYR A 154 -4.06 12.08 5.91
CA TYR A 154 -5.10 11.74 6.88
C TYR A 154 -5.11 10.24 7.21
N GLN A 155 -4.95 9.36 6.21
CA GLN A 155 -4.79 7.91 6.44
C GLN A 155 -3.54 7.57 7.26
N LYS A 156 -2.52 8.45 7.25
CA LYS A 156 -1.33 8.36 8.10
C LYS A 156 -1.51 9.02 9.47
N MET A 157 -2.71 9.51 9.79
CA MET A 157 -3.06 10.13 11.07
C MET A 157 -2.31 11.44 11.37
N ILE A 158 -1.89 12.16 10.33
CA ILE A 158 -1.32 13.50 10.46
C ILE A 158 -2.46 14.50 10.71
N SER A 159 -2.23 15.49 11.58
CA SER A 159 -3.25 16.48 11.94
C SER A 159 -3.63 17.37 10.76
N ALA A 160 -4.89 17.81 10.72
CA ALA A 160 -5.38 18.69 9.66
C ALA A 160 -4.63 20.02 9.63
N ASP A 161 -4.28 20.56 10.80
CA ASP A 161 -3.56 21.83 10.92
C ASP A 161 -2.14 21.73 10.35
N LEU A 162 -1.43 20.64 10.64
CA LEU A 162 -0.09 20.40 10.10
C LEU A 162 -0.14 20.19 8.59
N ILE A 163 -1.12 19.44 8.09
CA ILE A 163 -1.33 19.26 6.64
C ILE A 163 -1.58 20.61 5.97
N LYS A 164 -2.47 21.45 6.55
CA LYS A 164 -2.79 22.77 6.01
C LYS A 164 -1.54 23.66 5.98
N LYS A 165 -0.81 23.75 7.11
CA LYS A 165 0.46 24.48 7.23
C LYS A 165 1.45 24.05 6.15
N LEU A 166 1.74 22.76 6.04
CA LEU A 166 2.74 22.25 5.10
C LEU A 166 2.34 22.41 3.63
N ILE A 167 1.05 22.27 3.30
CA ILE A 167 0.58 22.53 1.94
C ILE A 167 0.78 23.99 1.58
N SER A 168 0.43 24.93 2.48
CA SER A 168 0.62 26.36 2.26
C SER A 168 2.10 26.77 2.20
N GLU A 169 3.00 26.09 2.92
CA GLU A 169 4.44 26.38 2.87
C GLU A 169 5.13 25.85 1.61
N LEU A 170 4.68 24.71 1.08
CA LEU A 170 5.35 24.01 -0.02
C LEU A 170 4.79 24.35 -1.40
N ILE A 171 3.62 24.99 -1.45
CA ILE A 171 2.88 25.26 -2.68
C ILE A 171 2.52 26.73 -2.67
N GLU A 172 3.09 27.49 -3.60
CA GLU A 172 2.79 28.92 -3.74
C GLU A 172 1.32 29.11 -4.12
N GLU A 173 0.69 30.13 -3.54
CA GLU A 173 -0.71 30.44 -3.85
C GLU A 173 -0.83 30.85 -5.33
N GLY A 174 -1.77 30.22 -6.04
CA GLY A 174 -1.98 30.46 -7.46
C GLY A 174 -1.19 29.54 -8.39
N GLU A 175 -0.27 28.71 -7.88
CA GLU A 175 0.46 27.75 -8.70
C GLU A 175 -0.18 26.35 -8.70
N SER A 176 -0.12 25.70 -9.87
CA SER A 176 -0.44 24.28 -10.00
C SER A 176 0.75 23.45 -9.55
N ILE A 177 0.47 22.39 -8.79
CA ILE A 177 1.48 21.42 -8.37
C ILE A 177 1.74 20.34 -9.41
N LEU A 178 1.07 20.42 -10.56
CA LEU A 178 1.11 19.40 -11.59
C LEU A 178 2.30 19.63 -12.50
N ASP A 179 3.19 18.64 -12.55
CA ASP A 179 4.29 18.61 -13.50
C ASP A 179 3.78 18.30 -14.92
N GLU A 180 4.11 19.17 -15.89
CA GLU A 180 3.65 19.07 -17.27
C GLU A 180 4.00 17.70 -17.89
N GLN A 181 5.23 17.21 -17.70
CA GLN A 181 5.68 15.95 -18.31
C GLN A 181 4.94 14.73 -17.72
N ILE A 182 4.70 14.75 -16.41
CA ILE A 182 3.94 13.68 -15.74
C ILE A 182 2.48 13.71 -16.20
N ILE A 183 1.88 14.89 -16.35
CA ILE A 183 0.51 15.04 -16.84
C ILE A 183 0.41 14.58 -18.29
N TYR A 184 1.33 14.99 -19.16
CA TYR A 184 1.39 14.55 -20.55
C TYR A 184 1.34 13.02 -20.67
N ARG A 185 2.23 12.32 -19.95
CA ARG A 185 2.24 10.85 -19.93
C ARG A 185 0.92 10.26 -19.43
N LYS A 186 0.27 10.87 -18.43
CA LYS A 186 -1.04 10.41 -17.94
C LYS A 186 -2.14 10.61 -18.97
N VAL A 187 -2.16 11.76 -19.65
CA VAL A 187 -3.12 12.04 -20.72
C VAL A 187 -2.97 11.02 -21.83
N GLU A 188 -1.74 10.72 -22.27
CA GLU A 188 -1.50 9.65 -23.25
C GLU A 188 -2.01 8.29 -22.79
N VAL A 189 -1.72 7.88 -21.54
CA VAL A 189 -2.23 6.61 -21.00
C VAL A 189 -3.75 6.59 -20.94
N LEU A 190 -4.41 7.69 -20.60
CA LEU A 190 -5.86 7.78 -20.57
C LEU A 190 -6.47 7.75 -21.97
N LYS A 191 -5.84 8.43 -22.95
CA LYS A 191 -6.18 8.37 -24.37
C LYS A 191 -6.12 6.93 -24.89
N ARG A 192 -4.99 6.23 -24.66
CA ARG A 192 -4.82 4.81 -25.04
C ARG A 192 -5.85 3.88 -24.39
N ASN A 193 -6.29 4.19 -23.16
CA ASN A 193 -7.35 3.45 -22.47
C ASN A 193 -8.77 3.79 -22.97
N GLY A 194 -8.87 4.62 -24.01
CA GLY A 194 -10.11 5.08 -24.62
C GLY A 194 -10.99 5.85 -23.66
N LYS A 195 -10.42 6.87 -23.01
CA LYS A 195 -11.14 7.83 -22.18
C LYS A 195 -11.38 9.10 -22.98
N SER A 196 -12.58 9.68 -22.82
CA SER A 196 -12.94 10.97 -23.42
C SER A 196 -12.11 12.12 -22.84
N ILE A 197 -12.06 13.24 -23.57
CA ILE A 197 -11.42 14.47 -23.10
C ILE A 197 -12.10 14.94 -21.81
N GLN A 198 -13.44 14.91 -21.77
CA GLN A 198 -14.20 15.31 -20.58
C GLN A 198 -13.92 14.45 -19.35
N TYR A 199 -13.64 13.15 -19.53
CA TYR A 199 -13.21 12.30 -18.43
C TYR A 199 -11.82 12.71 -17.93
N ILE A 200 -10.90 12.99 -18.83
CA ILE A 200 -9.53 13.40 -18.49
C ILE A 200 -9.54 14.74 -17.75
N LYS A 201 -10.26 15.75 -18.26
CA LYS A 201 -10.42 17.05 -17.60
C LYS A 201 -10.97 16.89 -16.19
N ARG A 202 -12.09 16.19 -16.01
CA ARG A 202 -12.68 15.95 -14.67
C ARG A 202 -11.76 15.18 -13.71
N LYS A 203 -10.84 14.37 -14.23
CA LYS A 203 -9.96 13.54 -13.42
C LYS A 203 -8.68 14.26 -13.02
N LEU A 204 -8.19 15.17 -13.85
CA LEU A 204 -6.90 15.84 -13.66
C LEU A 204 -7.05 17.27 -13.13
N ILE A 205 -8.11 17.97 -13.51
CA ILE A 205 -8.41 19.33 -13.02
C ILE A 205 -9.18 19.19 -11.71
N GLU A 206 -8.49 19.43 -10.59
CA GLU A 206 -9.13 19.51 -9.28
C GLU A 206 -9.25 20.96 -8.80
N ARG A 207 -8.31 21.81 -9.21
CA ARG A 207 -8.33 23.24 -8.92
C ARG A 207 -8.34 24.05 -10.20
N ARG A 208 -8.67 25.34 -10.07
CA ARG A 208 -8.69 26.28 -11.19
C ARG A 208 -7.30 26.45 -11.80
N GLU A 209 -6.27 26.42 -10.97
CA GLU A 209 -4.87 26.57 -11.37
C GLU A 209 -4.38 25.40 -12.24
N ASP A 210 -5.01 24.23 -12.14
CA ASP A 210 -4.67 23.05 -12.96
C ASP A 210 -5.25 23.14 -14.38
N GLU A 211 -6.24 24.01 -14.60
CA GLU A 211 -7.02 24.06 -15.85
C GLU A 211 -6.17 24.42 -17.06
N GLU A 212 -5.29 25.39 -16.91
CA GLU A 212 -4.43 25.88 -17.99
C GLU A 212 -3.46 24.79 -18.45
N ILE A 213 -2.70 24.21 -17.51
CA ILE A 213 -1.72 23.16 -17.79
C ILE A 213 -2.40 21.94 -18.41
N VAL A 214 -3.51 21.48 -17.81
CA VAL A 214 -4.20 20.28 -18.30
C VAL A 214 -4.83 20.52 -19.67
N SER A 215 -5.42 21.69 -19.91
CA SER A 215 -6.05 21.99 -21.19
C SER A 215 -5.02 22.07 -22.31
N LYS A 216 -3.92 22.79 -22.09
CA LYS A 216 -2.79 22.86 -23.03
C LYS A 216 -2.28 21.46 -23.42
N ILE A 217 -2.03 20.60 -22.43
CA ILE A 217 -1.55 19.24 -22.68
C ILE A 217 -2.59 18.38 -23.42
N ILE A 218 -3.87 18.57 -23.14
CA ILE A 218 -4.93 17.87 -23.87
C ILE A 218 -4.92 18.29 -25.33
N ASP A 219 -4.80 19.59 -25.60
CA ASP A 219 -4.77 20.13 -26.96
C ASP A 219 -3.51 19.68 -27.72
N ASP A 220 -2.39 19.47 -27.02
CA ASP A 220 -1.16 18.90 -27.59
C ASP A 220 -1.24 17.39 -27.88
N VAL A 221 -2.04 16.64 -27.11
CA VAL A 221 -2.13 15.17 -27.19
C VAL A 221 -3.31 14.69 -28.05
N PHE A 222 -4.37 15.48 -28.15
CA PHE A 222 -5.58 15.13 -28.92
C PHE A 222 -5.66 15.94 -30.21
N ASP A 223 -5.76 15.24 -31.32
CA ASP A 223 -6.13 15.79 -32.62
C ASP A 223 -7.66 16.00 -32.70
N GLU A 224 -8.12 16.84 -33.63
CA GLU A 224 -9.54 17.19 -33.81
C GLU A 224 -10.48 15.99 -33.97
N ASN A 225 -9.96 14.85 -34.47
CA ASN A 225 -10.75 13.64 -34.74
C ASN A 225 -10.59 12.53 -33.69
N ASP A 226 -9.62 12.64 -32.77
CA ASP A 226 -9.28 11.56 -31.83
C ASP A 226 -10.48 11.14 -30.97
N GLU A 227 -11.25 12.11 -30.46
CA GLU A 227 -12.37 11.78 -29.57
C GLU A 227 -13.46 10.95 -30.28
N LYS A 228 -13.71 11.24 -31.56
CA LYS A 228 -14.66 10.49 -32.39
C LYS A 228 -14.14 9.09 -32.72
N GLU A 229 -12.85 8.98 -33.07
CA GLU A 229 -12.22 7.70 -33.37
C GLU A 229 -12.18 6.77 -32.15
N ILE A 230 -11.81 7.30 -30.99
CA ILE A 230 -11.80 6.54 -29.74
C ILE A 230 -13.21 6.05 -29.39
N LEU A 231 -14.24 6.89 -29.58
CA LEU A 231 -15.62 6.51 -29.37
C LEU A 231 -16.02 5.37 -30.33
N LYS A 232 -15.70 5.49 -31.62
CA LYS A 232 -16.00 4.49 -32.65
C LYS A 232 -15.38 3.14 -32.30
N ILE A 233 -14.07 3.10 -32.04
CA ILE A 233 -13.35 1.86 -31.67
C ILE A 233 -13.96 1.23 -30.41
N ALA A 234 -14.34 2.04 -29.43
CA ALA A 234 -14.95 1.55 -28.21
C ALA A 234 -16.35 0.94 -28.45
N VAL A 235 -17.16 1.55 -29.32
CA VAL A 235 -18.48 1.02 -29.73
C VAL A 235 -18.31 -0.30 -30.48
N GLU A 236 -17.47 -0.33 -31.52
CA GLU A 236 -17.20 -1.52 -32.34
C GLU A 236 -16.73 -2.69 -31.48
N LYS A 237 -15.77 -2.46 -30.58
CA LYS A 237 -15.28 -3.48 -29.65
C LYS A 237 -16.39 -4.03 -28.75
N LEU A 238 -17.32 -3.19 -28.29
CA LEU A 238 -18.41 -3.64 -27.43
C LEU A 238 -19.49 -4.39 -28.21
N LYS A 239 -19.78 -3.97 -29.45
CA LYS A 239 -20.68 -4.68 -30.38
C LYS A 239 -20.14 -6.06 -30.75
N LEU A 240 -18.85 -6.18 -31.07
CA LEU A 240 -18.18 -7.46 -31.36
C LEU A 240 -18.29 -8.46 -30.19
N ASN A 241 -18.39 -7.97 -28.95
CA ASN A 241 -18.59 -8.80 -27.77
C ASN A 241 -20.07 -9.10 -27.47
N ASN A 242 -20.99 -8.84 -28.41
CA ASN A 242 -22.43 -9.06 -28.29
C ASN A 242 -23.05 -8.45 -27.01
N ILE A 243 -22.61 -7.25 -26.64
CA ILE A 243 -23.11 -6.55 -25.45
C ILE A 243 -24.39 -5.80 -25.82
N GLU A 244 -25.44 -5.95 -24.99
CA GLU A 244 -26.68 -5.18 -25.14
C GLU A 244 -26.44 -3.67 -25.17
N GLU A 245 -27.15 -2.96 -26.04
CA GLU A 245 -27.02 -1.52 -26.26
C GLU A 245 -27.06 -0.69 -24.96
N LYS A 246 -27.98 -1.01 -24.04
CA LYS A 246 -28.08 -0.35 -22.72
C LYS A 246 -26.78 -0.45 -21.92
N LYS A 247 -26.12 -1.62 -21.96
CA LYS A 247 -24.83 -1.85 -21.28
C LYS A 247 -23.68 -1.16 -22.03
N ILE A 248 -23.75 -1.04 -23.35
CA ILE A 248 -22.79 -0.25 -24.15
C ILE A 248 -22.83 1.21 -23.72
N ILE A 249 -24.03 1.81 -23.70
CA ILE A 249 -24.25 3.20 -23.28
C ILE A 249 -23.68 3.42 -21.87
N GLN A 250 -24.02 2.57 -20.91
CA GLN A 250 -23.53 2.70 -19.53
C GLN A 250 -21.99 2.66 -19.46
N ARG A 251 -21.35 1.74 -20.20
CA ARG A 251 -19.89 1.63 -20.24
C ARG A 251 -19.24 2.86 -20.87
N LEU A 252 -19.82 3.42 -21.93
CA LEU A 252 -19.27 4.61 -22.59
C LEU A 252 -19.49 5.89 -21.77
N LEU A 253 -20.63 6.02 -21.08
CA LEU A 253 -20.84 7.09 -20.11
C LEU A 253 -19.80 7.04 -18.98
N SER A 254 -19.42 5.85 -18.51
CA SER A 254 -18.35 5.68 -17.51
C SER A 254 -16.94 6.07 -18.03
N LYS A 255 -16.76 6.08 -19.36
CA LYS A 255 -15.57 6.60 -20.05
C LYS A 255 -15.66 8.12 -20.33
N GLY A 256 -16.79 8.73 -19.97
CA GLY A 256 -17.05 10.17 -19.99
C GLY A 256 -17.57 10.74 -21.30
N PHE A 257 -17.91 9.90 -22.29
CA PHE A 257 -18.52 10.35 -23.53
C PHE A 257 -19.93 10.92 -23.27
N LYS A 258 -20.35 11.88 -24.10
CA LYS A 258 -21.70 12.44 -24.01
C LYS A 258 -22.72 11.45 -24.55
N TYR A 259 -23.90 11.43 -23.95
CA TYR A 259 -24.99 10.55 -24.37
C TYR A 259 -25.42 10.79 -25.83
N SER A 260 -25.46 12.06 -26.25
CA SER A 260 -25.76 12.46 -27.63
C SER A 260 -24.86 11.77 -28.65
N ASP A 261 -23.55 11.80 -28.38
CA ASP A 261 -22.52 11.35 -29.31
C ASP A 261 -22.52 9.82 -29.39
N ILE A 262 -22.73 9.15 -28.25
CA ILE A 262 -22.91 7.69 -28.19
C ILE A 262 -24.11 7.26 -29.03
N LYS A 263 -25.28 7.92 -28.86
CA LYS A 263 -26.50 7.55 -29.59
C LYS A 263 -26.37 7.81 -31.10
N GLN A 264 -25.74 8.91 -31.49
CA GLN A 264 -25.46 9.18 -32.91
C GLN A 264 -24.56 8.10 -33.52
N MET A 265 -23.56 7.62 -32.78
CA MET A 265 -22.67 6.55 -33.27
C MET A 265 -23.40 5.21 -33.40
N LEU A 266 -24.22 4.84 -32.40
CA LEU A 266 -24.98 3.60 -32.42
C LEU A 266 -25.98 3.54 -33.59
N ASN A 267 -26.69 4.65 -33.85
CA ASN A 267 -27.67 4.75 -34.93
C ASN A 267 -27.06 4.80 -36.33
N ARG A 268 -25.79 5.21 -36.47
CA ARG A 268 -25.10 5.31 -37.77
C ARG A 268 -24.63 3.97 -38.32
N ASP A 269 -24.44 2.98 -37.45
CA ASP A 269 -23.99 1.63 -37.83
C ASP A 269 -25.17 0.69 -38.17
N ASP A 270 -26.41 1.09 -37.86
CA ASP A 270 -27.63 0.32 -38.16
C ASP A 270 -28.25 0.72 -39.51
N ALA A 271 -27.57 1.59 -40.28
CA ALA A 271 -27.94 2.08 -41.61
C ALA A 271 -26.86 1.71 -42.64
#